data_AF-A0A4U1BBZ3-F1
#
_entry.id   AF-A0A4U1BBZ3-F1
#
_cell.length_a   1.000
_cell.length_b   1.000
_cell.length_c   1.000
_cell.angle_alpha   90.00
_cell.angle_beta   90.00
_cell.angle_gamma   90.00
#
_symmetry.space_group_name_H-M   'P 1'
#
loop_
_entity.id
_entity.type
_entity.pdbx_description
1 polymer ?
#
loop_
_entity_poly.entity_id
_entity_poly.type
_entity_poly.pdbx_seq_one_letter_code
_entity_poly.pdbx_strand_id
1 'polypeptide(L)'
;MSFLESLLLLTGCTVALGILITLSRTLGAVATVLTAGLGLFMARDALLLLAALCFLMTLGAGRQLMPNRRPSRTLDHFDRLRQMTQNAFAVAMVVIAVQYGLYAMQMEAGSVWLTRPSVVDIYLPVTAGISLRAWIEQGVLDHQHPAALVMFLALMASALVTKRAFCSWICAVGFISEVIYRRGHDAVKHGIRVPNWLDSGLRMTKYGVLIWLLTLVLEQPSAELVSYLDSDTHLMADLSQWQQFTHPNVVVMVLLAMLLLLSVVKRNAFCRYFCPYGALMGVLSLLSPFKIRRDRATCLRESEGKDCSKCHQACPSQIPVHRLDTVNVDECHACHRCAQACPQKGALTLSLPGRYLPLKPSVILFMLLMFVAVVPLLSYLSGYWQSSTPEQVRQSILPQLEQMRVLPQAE
;
A
#
# COMPACT_ATOMS: atom_id res chain seq x y z
N MET A 1 16.48 -3.53 13.88
CA MET A 1 15.28 -2.85 13.38
C MET A 1 14.91 -1.81 14.39
N SER A 2 14.21 -0.75 13.98
CA SER A 2 13.61 0.10 15.00
C SER A 2 12.57 -0.67 15.80
N PHE A 3 12.48 -0.40 17.10
CA PHE A 3 11.56 -1.11 17.99
C PHE A 3 10.10 -1.03 17.49
N LEU A 4 9.71 0.14 16.97
CA LEU A 4 8.39 0.41 16.41
C LEU A 4 8.07 -0.49 15.20
N GLU A 5 9.03 -0.70 14.30
CA GLU A 5 8.83 -1.59 13.15
C GLU A 5 8.72 -3.04 13.57
N SER A 6 9.55 -3.50 14.51
CA SER A 6 9.46 -4.86 15.03
C SER A 6 8.08 -5.10 15.66
N LEU A 7 7.54 -4.13 16.41
CA LEU A 7 6.20 -4.19 16.98
C LEU A 7 5.11 -4.24 15.89
N LEU A 8 5.22 -3.41 14.84
CA LEU A 8 4.27 -3.39 13.73
C LEU A 8 4.28 -4.70 12.93
N LEU A 9 5.46 -5.27 12.67
CA LEU A 9 5.58 -6.56 11.98
C LEU A 9 5.06 -7.70 12.86
N LEU A 10 5.39 -7.73 14.14
CA LEU A 10 4.91 -8.74 15.09
C LEU A 10 3.39 -8.67 15.20
N THR A 11 2.80 -7.50 15.35
CA THR A 11 1.33 -7.34 15.40
C THR A 11 0.66 -7.74 14.09
N GLY A 12 1.26 -7.43 12.94
CA GLY A 12 0.79 -7.92 11.63
C GLY A 12 0.81 -9.45 11.53
N CYS A 13 1.90 -10.09 11.95
CA CYS A 13 2.06 -11.54 11.98
C CYS A 13 1.08 -12.21 12.94
N THR A 14 0.81 -11.60 14.09
CA THR A 14 -0.08 -12.19 15.10
C THR A 14 -1.53 -12.06 14.71
N VAL A 15 -1.92 -10.97 14.02
CA VAL A 15 -3.21 -10.88 13.35
C VAL A 15 -3.32 -11.92 12.23
N ALA A 16 -2.27 -12.15 11.43
CA ALA A 16 -2.28 -13.17 10.39
C ALA A 16 -2.46 -14.59 10.96
N LEU A 17 -1.69 -14.93 12.00
CA LEU A 17 -1.82 -16.18 12.75
C LEU A 17 -3.18 -16.28 13.45
N GLY A 18 -3.67 -15.20 14.04
CA GLY A 18 -5.00 -15.10 14.63
C GLY A 18 -6.11 -15.35 13.61
N ILE A 19 -5.95 -14.92 12.36
CA ILE A 19 -6.88 -15.20 11.25
C ILE A 19 -6.83 -16.68 10.84
N LEU A 20 -5.64 -17.28 10.74
CA LEU A 20 -5.47 -18.72 10.51
C LEU A 20 -6.15 -19.53 11.61
N ILE A 21 -5.97 -19.13 12.86
CA ILE A 21 -6.49 -19.80 14.05
C ILE A 21 -7.98 -19.50 14.25
N THR A 22 -8.53 -18.38 13.78
CA THR A 22 -9.98 -18.09 13.87
C THR A 22 -10.81 -18.87 12.84
N LEU A 23 -10.19 -19.59 11.90
CA LEU A 23 -10.84 -20.73 11.26
C LEU A 23 -11.21 -21.84 12.28
N SER A 24 -10.68 -21.79 13.51
CA SER A 24 -11.09 -22.51 14.74
C SER A 24 -11.31 -21.55 15.97
N ARG A 25 -12.14 -20.52 15.77
CA ARG A 25 -12.91 -19.68 16.74
C ARG A 25 -12.30 -19.10 18.05
N THR A 26 -11.55 -19.78 18.91
CA THR A 26 -11.29 -19.29 20.31
C THR A 26 -9.84 -18.90 20.60
N LEU A 27 -8.87 -19.56 19.97
CA LEU A 27 -7.45 -19.38 20.27
C LEU A 27 -6.84 -18.08 19.68
N GLY A 28 -7.45 -17.53 18.62
CA GLY A 28 -6.92 -16.36 17.91
C GLY A 28 -7.04 -15.04 18.70
N ALA A 29 -8.14 -14.85 19.43
CA ALA A 29 -8.32 -13.66 20.27
C ALA A 29 -7.28 -13.60 21.41
N VAL A 30 -6.99 -14.75 22.01
CA VAL A 30 -6.00 -14.90 23.08
C VAL A 30 -4.58 -14.65 22.55
N ALA A 31 -4.23 -15.19 21.37
CA ALA A 31 -2.93 -14.94 20.74
C ALA A 31 -2.70 -13.46 20.37
N THR A 32 -3.75 -12.76 19.91
CA THR A 32 -3.64 -11.33 19.55
C THR A 32 -3.46 -10.45 20.79
N VAL A 33 -4.17 -10.76 21.88
CA VAL A 33 -4.06 -10.03 23.16
C VAL A 33 -2.72 -10.32 23.86
N LEU A 34 -2.27 -11.57 23.88
CA LEU A 34 -0.97 -11.95 24.47
C LEU A 34 0.19 -11.29 23.75
N THR A 35 0.13 -11.18 22.42
CA THR A 35 1.22 -10.62 21.62
C THR A 35 1.21 -9.09 21.60
N ALA A 36 0.03 -8.45 21.63
CA ALA A 36 -0.07 -7.02 21.91
C ALA A 36 0.44 -6.70 23.32
N GLY A 37 0.14 -7.55 24.31
CA GLY A 37 0.68 -7.47 25.67
C GLY A 37 2.19 -7.66 25.73
N LEU A 38 2.74 -8.61 24.97
CA LEU A 38 4.19 -8.84 24.88
C LEU A 38 4.92 -7.66 24.22
N GLY A 39 4.30 -7.07 23.20
CA GLY A 39 4.78 -5.86 22.53
C GLY A 39 4.77 -4.61 23.43
N LEU A 40 3.74 -4.48 24.27
CA LEU A 40 3.66 -3.46 25.33
C LEU A 40 4.68 -3.72 26.45
N PHE A 41 4.96 -4.98 26.81
CA PHE A 41 5.92 -5.35 27.85
C PHE A 41 7.39 -5.13 27.43
N MET A 42 7.69 -5.29 26.14
CA MET A 42 9.01 -5.01 25.57
C MET A 42 9.29 -3.51 25.40
N ALA A 43 8.27 -2.64 25.49
CA ALA A 43 8.39 -1.20 25.31
C ALA A 43 8.81 -0.52 26.62
N ARG A 44 10.08 -0.10 26.74
CA ARG A 44 10.59 0.69 27.87
C ARG A 44 10.44 2.22 27.69
N ASP A 45 10.11 2.71 26.51
CA ASP A 45 10.00 4.16 26.24
C ASP A 45 8.58 4.71 26.37
N ALA A 46 8.42 5.82 27.09
CA ALA A 46 7.14 6.53 27.27
C ALA A 46 6.48 6.97 25.95
N LEU A 47 7.29 7.17 24.89
CA LEU A 47 6.82 7.52 23.54
C LEU A 47 6.01 6.39 22.89
N LEU A 48 6.33 5.13 23.21
CA LEU A 48 5.65 3.93 22.69
C LEU A 48 4.28 3.71 23.32
N LEU A 49 4.16 3.99 24.62
CA LEU A 49 2.85 4.00 25.29
C LEU A 49 1.97 5.10 24.71
N LEU A 50 2.53 6.28 24.42
CA LEU A 50 1.83 7.36 23.74
C LEU A 50 1.42 6.99 22.30
N ALA A 51 2.29 6.34 21.52
CA ALA A 51 1.97 5.90 20.17
C ALA A 51 0.93 4.76 20.15
N ALA A 52 1.01 3.79 21.07
CA ALA A 52 0.04 2.72 21.22
C ALA A 52 -1.32 3.23 21.75
N LEU A 53 -1.31 4.19 22.68
CA LEU A 53 -2.52 4.90 23.13
C LEU A 53 -3.10 5.76 22.02
N CYS A 54 -2.28 6.45 21.22
CA CYS A 54 -2.73 7.15 20.02
C CYS A 54 -3.30 6.18 18.98
N PHE A 55 -2.74 4.98 18.84
CA PHE A 55 -3.27 3.91 17.97
C PHE A 55 -4.64 3.40 18.43
N LEU A 56 -4.82 3.18 19.73
CA LEU A 56 -6.11 2.80 20.30
C LEU A 56 -7.13 3.95 20.24
N MET A 57 -6.69 5.18 20.50
CA MET A 57 -7.52 6.40 20.43
C MET A 57 -7.93 6.72 18.99
N THR A 58 -7.08 6.45 17.99
CA THR A 58 -7.41 6.66 16.57
C THR A 58 -8.23 5.51 15.98
N LEU A 59 -8.11 4.29 16.48
CA LEU A 59 -9.11 3.23 16.23
C LEU A 59 -10.50 3.64 16.76
N GLY A 60 -10.55 4.30 17.92
CA GLY A 60 -11.76 4.90 18.49
C GLY A 60 -12.27 6.13 17.72
N ALA A 61 -11.39 7.08 17.41
CA ALA A 61 -11.71 8.33 16.71
C ALA A 61 -12.02 8.08 15.23
N GLY A 62 -11.38 7.10 14.58
CA GLY A 62 -11.72 6.65 13.22
C GLY A 62 -13.14 6.08 13.14
N ARG A 63 -13.69 5.59 14.26
CA ARG A 63 -15.09 5.18 14.39
C ARG A 63 -16.05 6.38 14.53
N GLN A 64 -15.58 7.50 15.09
CA GLN A 64 -16.34 8.76 15.27
C GLN A 64 -16.24 9.72 14.06
N LEU A 65 -15.12 9.74 13.36
CA LEU A 65 -14.84 10.54 12.14
C LEU A 65 -15.47 9.96 10.87
N MET A 66 -16.18 8.83 11.00
CA MET A 66 -17.03 8.25 9.97
C MET A 66 -18.47 8.78 10.13
N PRO A 67 -18.97 9.60 9.19
CA PRO A 67 -20.35 10.05 9.24
C PRO A 67 -21.28 8.85 9.15
N ASN A 68 -22.22 8.81 10.10
CA ASN A 68 -23.27 7.82 10.23
C ASN A 68 -24.28 7.96 9.07
N ARG A 69 -23.92 7.53 7.85
CA ARG A 69 -24.86 7.41 6.73
C ARG A 69 -25.18 5.95 6.45
N ARG A 70 -26.49 5.69 6.44
CA ARG A 70 -27.14 4.38 6.38
C ARG A 70 -26.46 3.47 5.35
N PRO A 71 -25.80 2.36 5.77
CA PRO A 71 -25.37 1.33 4.85
C PRO A 71 -26.63 0.72 4.21
N SER A 72 -26.57 0.46 2.90
CA SER A 72 -27.62 -0.27 2.19
C SER A 72 -27.69 -1.71 2.72
N ARG A 73 -28.48 -1.91 3.79
CA ARG A 73 -29.06 -3.12 4.43
C ARG A 73 -28.44 -4.53 4.32
N THR A 74 -27.26 -4.75 3.72
CA THR A 74 -26.62 -6.08 3.58
C THR A 74 -25.07 -6.03 3.57
N LEU A 75 -24.45 -4.99 4.14
CA LEU A 75 -22.99 -4.82 4.20
C LEU A 75 -22.52 -4.77 5.66
N ASP A 76 -22.06 -5.87 6.24
CA ASP A 76 -21.68 -5.84 7.67
C ASP A 76 -20.30 -6.39 8.02
N HIS A 77 -19.83 -7.47 7.40
CA HIS A 77 -18.58 -8.11 7.86
C HIS A 77 -17.34 -7.77 7.01
N PHE A 78 -17.43 -7.87 5.69
CA PHE A 78 -16.29 -7.64 4.79
C PHE A 78 -15.81 -6.19 4.86
N ASP A 79 -16.72 -5.24 4.62
CA ASP A 79 -16.37 -3.83 4.60
C ASP A 79 -15.85 -3.36 5.97
N ARG A 80 -16.37 -3.92 7.06
CA ARG A 80 -15.88 -3.66 8.41
C ARG A 80 -14.45 -4.17 8.61
N LEU A 81 -14.15 -5.41 8.22
CA LEU A 81 -12.81 -5.99 8.32
C LEU A 81 -11.81 -5.17 7.49
N ARG A 82 -12.14 -4.87 6.23
CA ARG A 82 -11.28 -4.06 5.35
C ARG A 82 -11.02 -2.66 5.93
N GLN A 83 -12.07 -1.99 6.43
CA GLN A 83 -11.94 -0.66 7.04
C GLN A 83 -11.07 -0.70 8.30
N MET A 84 -11.24 -1.71 9.16
CA MET A 84 -10.39 -1.89 10.34
C MET A 84 -8.93 -2.08 9.95
N THR A 85 -8.65 -2.92 8.95
CA THR A 85 -7.29 -3.11 8.43
C THR A 85 -6.71 -1.81 7.89
N GLN A 86 -7.45 -1.09 7.04
CA GLN A 86 -6.98 0.18 6.48
C GLN A 86 -6.68 1.22 7.57
N ASN A 87 -7.55 1.33 8.58
CA ASN A 87 -7.35 2.24 9.70
C ASN A 87 -6.07 1.87 10.47
N ALA A 88 -5.90 0.59 10.83
CA ALA A 88 -4.71 0.13 11.54
C ALA A 88 -3.42 0.44 10.76
N PHE A 89 -3.36 0.14 9.47
CA PHE A 89 -2.18 0.45 8.66
C PHE A 89 -1.97 1.95 8.45
N ALA A 90 -3.04 2.75 8.34
CA ALA A 90 -2.91 4.20 8.25
C ALA A 90 -2.28 4.79 9.51
N VAL A 91 -2.64 4.29 10.69
CA VAL A 91 -2.02 4.75 11.94
C VAL A 91 -0.58 4.27 12.05
N ALA A 92 -0.31 3.00 11.74
CA ALA A 92 1.06 2.47 11.68
C ALA A 92 1.96 3.36 10.79
N MET A 93 1.42 3.79 9.64
CA MET A 93 2.11 4.68 8.72
C MET A 93 2.37 6.07 9.31
N VAL A 94 1.42 6.66 10.04
CA VAL A 94 1.63 7.94 10.75
C VAL A 94 2.72 7.80 11.80
N VAL A 95 2.72 6.71 12.56
CA VAL A 95 3.76 6.44 13.58
C VAL A 95 5.15 6.34 12.94
N ILE A 96 5.28 5.59 11.84
CA ILE A 96 6.53 5.48 11.07
C ILE A 96 6.95 6.86 10.52
N ALA A 97 6.01 7.63 9.97
CA ALA A 97 6.30 8.96 9.43
C ALA A 97 6.79 9.94 10.51
N VAL A 98 6.18 9.91 11.70
CA VAL A 98 6.62 10.71 12.86
C VAL A 98 8.00 10.26 13.32
N GLN A 99 8.24 8.95 13.44
CA GLN A 99 9.55 8.41 13.80
C GLN A 99 10.63 8.86 12.79
N TYR A 100 10.35 8.74 11.50
CA TYR A 100 11.29 9.15 10.45
C TYR A 100 11.54 10.67 10.48
N GLY A 101 10.50 11.48 10.69
CA GLY A 101 10.66 12.93 10.83
C GLY A 101 11.51 13.32 12.04
N LEU A 102 11.31 12.68 13.20
CA LEU A 102 12.16 12.88 14.37
C LEU A 102 13.60 12.44 14.11
N TYR A 103 13.80 11.33 13.40
CA TYR A 103 15.13 10.88 12.97
C TYR A 103 15.80 11.92 12.05
N ALA A 104 15.10 12.44 11.04
CA ALA A 104 15.64 13.46 10.14
C ALA A 104 16.04 14.75 10.89
N MET A 105 15.22 15.21 11.85
CA MET A 105 15.57 16.37 12.68
C MET A 105 16.79 16.10 13.58
N GLN A 106 16.94 14.88 14.10
CA GLN A 106 18.10 14.47 14.90
C GLN A 106 19.38 14.39 14.06
N MET A 107 19.27 13.96 12.80
CA MET A 107 20.37 13.93 11.86
C MET A 107 20.95 15.34 11.64
N GLU A 108 20.07 16.34 11.45
CA GLU A 108 20.47 17.75 11.31
C GLU A 108 21.06 18.33 12.61
N ALA A 109 20.54 17.92 13.77
CA ALA A 109 21.03 18.37 15.08
C ALA A 109 22.35 17.71 15.52
N GLY A 110 22.84 16.70 14.79
CA GLY A 110 24.10 16.00 15.09
C GLY A 110 24.01 14.94 16.21
N SER A 111 22.84 14.72 16.83
CA SER A 111 22.64 13.74 17.90
C SER A 111 21.59 12.69 17.52
N VAL A 112 22.03 11.52 17.03
CA VAL A 112 21.12 10.44 16.59
C VAL A 112 20.94 9.41 17.69
N TRP A 113 19.72 9.36 18.24
CA TRP A 113 19.35 8.43 19.31
C TRP A 113 18.25 7.49 18.81
N LEU A 114 17.44 7.96 17.86
CA LEU A 114 16.38 7.20 17.23
C LEU A 114 16.92 6.49 15.98
N THR A 115 16.56 5.23 15.80
CA THR A 115 16.96 4.45 14.63
C THR A 115 16.06 4.75 13.44
N ARG A 116 16.67 4.80 12.24
CA ARG A 116 15.97 4.91 10.97
C ARG A 116 15.01 3.73 10.78
N PRO A 117 13.73 3.98 10.46
CA PRO A 117 12.83 2.92 10.05
C PRO A 117 13.09 2.47 8.60
N SER A 118 13.55 1.23 8.41
CA SER A 118 13.73 0.56 7.10
C SER A 118 12.44 0.48 6.26
N VAL A 119 11.25 0.46 6.85
CA VAL A 119 9.96 0.36 6.13
C VAL A 119 9.77 1.56 5.19
N VAL A 120 10.43 2.70 5.44
CA VAL A 120 10.36 3.90 4.58
C VAL A 120 10.93 3.65 3.18
N ASP A 121 11.78 2.63 3.02
CA ASP A 121 12.32 2.23 1.72
C ASP A 121 11.25 1.78 0.71
N ILE A 122 10.03 1.45 1.17
CA ILE A 122 8.87 1.18 0.29
C ILE A 122 8.52 2.37 -0.62
N TYR A 123 8.94 3.58 -0.27
CA TYR A 123 8.68 4.79 -1.04
C TYR A 123 9.74 5.07 -2.10
N LEU A 124 10.78 4.25 -2.23
CA LEU A 124 11.89 4.43 -3.18
C LEU A 124 11.80 3.44 -4.36
N PRO A 125 10.95 3.71 -5.37
CA PRO A 125 10.76 2.79 -6.49
C PRO A 125 11.99 2.65 -7.38
N VAL A 126 12.80 3.71 -7.54
CA VAL A 126 14.03 3.68 -8.34
C VAL A 126 15.08 2.81 -7.66
N THR A 127 15.33 3.04 -6.36
CA THR A 127 16.21 2.20 -5.54
C THR A 127 15.81 0.73 -5.64
N ALA A 128 14.54 0.40 -5.40
CA ALA A 128 14.08 -0.98 -5.54
C ALA A 128 14.31 -1.58 -6.93
N GLY A 129 14.14 -0.78 -8.00
CA GLY A 129 14.39 -1.19 -9.38
C GLY A 129 15.87 -1.46 -9.68
N ILE A 130 16.78 -0.58 -9.22
CA ILE A 130 18.22 -0.74 -9.39
C ILE A 130 18.73 -1.93 -8.56
N SER A 131 18.31 -2.07 -7.30
CA SER A 131 18.68 -3.21 -6.46
C SER A 131 18.18 -4.54 -7.04
N LEU A 132 16.99 -4.56 -7.66
CA LEU A 132 16.49 -5.74 -8.37
C LEU A 132 17.34 -6.08 -9.59
N ARG A 133 17.72 -5.07 -10.38
CA ARG A 133 18.55 -5.25 -11.57
C ARG A 133 19.96 -5.75 -11.20
N ALA A 134 20.57 -5.17 -10.17
CA ALA A 134 21.88 -5.60 -9.67
C ALA A 134 21.86 -7.06 -9.20
N TRP A 135 20.79 -7.47 -8.52
CA TRP A 135 20.62 -8.85 -8.08
C TRP A 135 20.47 -9.83 -9.26
N ILE A 136 19.71 -9.46 -10.30
CA ILE A 136 19.48 -10.32 -11.46
C ILE A 136 20.71 -10.39 -12.38
N GLU A 137 21.36 -9.24 -12.65
CA GLU A 137 22.46 -9.16 -13.63
C GLU A 137 23.80 -9.59 -13.04
N GLN A 138 24.07 -9.26 -11.78
CA GLN A 138 25.40 -9.39 -11.18
C GLN A 138 25.40 -10.24 -9.90
N GLY A 139 24.23 -10.66 -9.41
CA GLY A 139 24.12 -11.42 -8.18
C GLY A 139 24.42 -10.61 -6.91
N VAL A 140 24.52 -9.27 -7.02
CA VAL A 140 24.86 -8.38 -5.91
C VAL A 140 23.58 -7.92 -5.22
N LEU A 141 23.56 -8.01 -3.90
CA LEU A 141 22.46 -7.53 -3.06
C LEU A 141 22.80 -6.16 -2.49
N ASP A 142 21.85 -5.25 -2.57
CA ASP A 142 21.97 -3.91 -1.97
C ASP A 142 21.95 -4.00 -0.45
N HIS A 143 22.99 -3.48 0.20
CA HIS A 143 23.14 -3.43 1.66
C HIS A 143 22.78 -2.07 2.27
N GLN A 144 22.64 -1.03 1.45
CA GLN A 144 22.26 0.30 1.90
C GLN A 144 20.75 0.41 2.08
N HIS A 145 19.96 -0.09 1.13
CA HIS A 145 18.49 -0.09 1.18
C HIS A 145 17.86 -1.48 0.93
N PRO A 146 18.25 -2.53 1.69
CA PRO A 146 17.79 -3.91 1.46
C PRO A 146 16.26 -4.06 1.58
N ALA A 147 15.61 -3.26 2.43
CA ALA A 147 14.17 -3.29 2.61
C ALA A 147 13.40 -2.83 1.35
N ALA A 148 14.01 -1.99 0.49
CA ALA A 148 13.39 -1.55 -0.77
C ALA A 148 13.10 -2.75 -1.68
N LEU A 149 14.11 -3.59 -1.90
CA LEU A 149 14.01 -4.79 -2.73
C LEU A 149 13.02 -5.81 -2.15
N VAL A 150 13.13 -6.09 -0.84
CA VAL A 150 12.27 -7.06 -0.16
C VAL A 150 10.80 -6.65 -0.22
N MET A 151 10.50 -5.39 0.10
CA MET A 151 9.13 -4.87 0.05
C MET A 151 8.61 -4.83 -1.38
N PHE A 152 9.44 -4.41 -2.35
CA PHE A 152 9.07 -4.42 -3.77
C PHE A 152 8.66 -5.82 -4.23
N LEU A 153 9.50 -6.84 -3.97
CA LEU A 153 9.21 -8.22 -4.35
C LEU A 153 7.96 -8.76 -3.64
N ALA A 154 7.81 -8.49 -2.35
CA ALA A 154 6.63 -8.90 -1.58
C ALA A 154 5.34 -8.28 -2.14
N LEU A 155 5.39 -7.00 -2.52
CA LEU A 155 4.29 -6.28 -3.14
C LEU A 155 3.95 -6.85 -4.53
N MET A 156 4.95 -7.12 -5.37
CA MET A 156 4.73 -7.71 -6.70
C MET A 156 4.16 -9.13 -6.61
N ALA A 157 4.69 -9.95 -5.69
CA ALA A 157 4.16 -11.29 -5.41
C ALA A 157 2.71 -11.23 -4.90
N SER A 158 2.40 -10.29 -4.00
CA SER A 158 1.03 -10.08 -3.53
C SER A 158 0.07 -9.73 -4.67
N ALA A 159 0.55 -8.99 -5.67
CA ALA A 159 -0.24 -8.59 -6.84
C ALA A 159 -0.52 -9.76 -7.80
N LEU A 160 0.43 -10.68 -7.95
CA LEU A 160 0.25 -11.92 -8.72
C LEU A 160 -0.78 -12.83 -8.04
N VAL A 161 -0.78 -12.92 -6.71
CA VAL A 161 -1.71 -13.80 -5.98
C VAL A 161 -3.07 -13.16 -5.80
N THR A 162 -3.15 -11.92 -5.35
CA THR A 162 -4.40 -11.28 -4.88
C THR A 162 -4.87 -10.11 -5.74
N LYS A 163 -4.31 -9.93 -6.95
CA LYS A 163 -4.47 -8.71 -7.75
C LYS A 163 -4.03 -7.47 -6.96
N ARG A 164 -4.58 -6.30 -7.28
CA ARG A 164 -4.30 -5.03 -6.59
C ARG A 164 -5.02 -4.90 -5.23
N ALA A 165 -5.21 -6.00 -4.50
CA ALA A 165 -5.86 -5.96 -3.19
C ALA A 165 -5.09 -5.10 -2.19
N PHE A 166 -3.75 -5.08 -2.24
CA PHE A 166 -2.91 -4.23 -1.41
C PHE A 166 -3.37 -2.75 -1.40
N CYS A 167 -3.64 -2.17 -2.58
CA CYS A 167 -4.09 -0.79 -2.74
C CYS A 167 -5.42 -0.48 -2.02
N SER A 168 -6.26 -1.49 -1.79
CA SER A 168 -7.59 -1.35 -1.19
C SER A 168 -7.68 -1.78 0.28
N TRP A 169 -6.71 -2.55 0.77
CA TRP A 169 -6.75 -3.18 2.09
C TRP A 169 -5.68 -2.61 3.04
N ILE A 170 -4.47 -2.36 2.54
CA ILE A 170 -3.29 -2.03 3.36
C ILE A 170 -2.77 -0.63 3.06
N CYS A 171 -2.74 -0.21 1.80
CA CYS A 171 -2.10 1.04 1.39
C CYS A 171 -2.72 2.29 2.08
N ALA A 172 -1.88 3.04 2.81
CA ALA A 172 -2.28 4.26 3.51
C ALA A 172 -2.75 5.37 2.55
N VAL A 173 -2.11 5.52 1.38
CA VAL A 173 -2.52 6.50 0.37
C VAL A 173 -3.90 6.19 -0.20
N GLY A 174 -4.21 4.90 -0.37
CA GLY A 174 -5.55 4.44 -0.75
C GLY A 174 -6.59 4.81 0.31
N PHE A 175 -6.27 4.64 1.60
CA PHE A 175 -7.14 5.06 2.70
C PHE A 175 -7.39 6.58 2.71
N ILE A 176 -6.33 7.39 2.58
CA ILE A 176 -6.43 8.86 2.54
C ILE A 176 -7.34 9.29 1.38
N SER A 177 -7.14 8.74 0.18
CA SER A 177 -7.98 9.06 -0.99
C SER A 177 -9.44 8.65 -0.77
N GLU A 178 -9.70 7.51 -0.13
CA GLU A 178 -11.07 7.07 0.21
C GLU A 178 -11.74 7.98 1.25
N VAL A 179 -10.97 8.50 2.22
CA VAL A 179 -11.45 9.48 3.21
C VAL A 179 -11.74 10.83 2.58
N ILE A 180 -10.84 11.35 1.74
CA ILE A 180 -11.02 12.61 1.01
C ILE A 180 -12.27 12.53 0.13
N TYR A 181 -12.41 11.47 -0.65
CA TYR A 181 -13.59 11.26 -1.48
C TYR A 181 -14.87 11.23 -0.63
N ARG A 182 -14.90 10.48 0.48
CA ARG A 182 -16.09 10.38 1.34
C ARG A 182 -16.52 11.72 1.93
N ARG A 183 -15.57 12.57 2.33
CA ARG A 183 -15.86 13.89 2.92
C ARG A 183 -16.17 14.94 1.86
N GLY A 184 -15.41 14.96 0.77
CA GLY A 184 -15.51 15.97 -0.27
C GLY A 184 -16.66 15.72 -1.25
N HIS A 185 -17.02 14.47 -1.53
CA HIS A 185 -18.09 14.14 -2.47
C HIS A 185 -19.46 14.67 -2.02
N ASP A 186 -19.70 14.77 -0.71
CA ASP A 186 -20.95 15.35 -0.19
C ASP A 186 -20.98 16.88 -0.32
N ALA A 187 -19.82 17.53 -0.30
CA ALA A 187 -19.68 18.98 -0.50
C ALA A 187 -19.77 19.37 -1.98
N VAL A 188 -19.28 18.52 -2.88
CA VAL A 188 -19.44 18.70 -4.33
C VAL A 188 -20.84 18.24 -4.73
N LYS A 189 -21.79 19.19 -4.79
CA LYS A 189 -23.15 18.96 -5.26
C LYS A 189 -23.14 18.15 -6.56
N HIS A 190 -23.71 16.95 -6.51
CA HIS A 190 -24.13 16.07 -7.61
C HIS A 190 -23.77 16.59 -9.02
N GLY A 191 -22.68 16.10 -9.62
CA GLY A 191 -22.63 16.09 -11.10
C GLY A 191 -21.30 16.30 -11.81
N ILE A 192 -20.19 16.63 -11.14
CA ILE A 192 -18.89 16.70 -11.84
C ILE A 192 -18.44 15.27 -12.17
N ARG A 193 -18.92 14.75 -13.30
CA ARG A 193 -18.45 13.51 -13.90
C ARG A 193 -17.30 13.86 -14.82
N VAL A 194 -16.10 13.37 -14.51
CA VAL A 194 -14.97 13.42 -15.44
C VAL A 194 -15.39 12.68 -16.72
N PRO A 195 -15.35 13.32 -17.90
CA PRO A 195 -15.74 12.68 -19.14
C PRO A 195 -14.80 11.49 -19.45
N ASN A 196 -15.32 10.47 -20.13
CA ASN A 196 -14.61 9.20 -20.31
C ASN A 196 -13.27 9.35 -21.04
N TRP A 197 -13.17 10.27 -22.01
CA TRP A 197 -11.93 10.53 -22.73
C TRP A 197 -10.84 11.08 -21.81
N LEU A 198 -11.20 12.02 -20.92
CA LEU A 198 -10.28 12.64 -19.98
C LEU A 198 -9.86 11.63 -18.90
N ASP A 199 -10.81 10.87 -18.37
CA ASP A 199 -10.49 9.78 -17.44
C ASP A 199 -9.58 8.72 -18.10
N SER A 200 -9.76 8.42 -19.39
CA SER A 200 -8.84 7.54 -20.11
C SER A 200 -7.44 8.13 -20.27
N GLY A 201 -7.34 9.41 -20.63
CA GLY A 201 -6.06 10.11 -20.74
C GLY A 201 -5.30 10.15 -19.42
N LEU A 202 -5.94 10.61 -18.33
CA LEU A 202 -5.31 10.68 -17.01
C LEU A 202 -4.92 9.30 -16.47
N ARG A 203 -5.64 8.23 -16.85
CA ARG A 203 -5.25 6.86 -16.48
C ARG A 203 -3.94 6.42 -17.14
N MET A 204 -3.58 6.97 -18.30
CA MET A 204 -2.31 6.66 -18.95
C MET A 204 -1.12 7.33 -18.25
N THR A 205 -1.36 8.41 -17.50
CA THR A 205 -0.31 9.13 -16.77
C THR A 205 0.47 8.22 -15.80
N LYS A 206 -0.19 7.28 -15.10
CA LYS A 206 0.51 6.32 -14.21
C LYS A 206 1.50 5.43 -14.97
N TYR A 207 1.19 5.09 -16.23
CA TYR A 207 2.07 4.32 -17.09
C TYR A 207 3.19 5.18 -17.65
N GLY A 208 2.93 6.45 -17.94
CA GLY A 208 3.96 7.43 -18.27
C GLY A 208 5.00 7.57 -17.14
N VAL A 209 4.52 7.73 -15.89
CA VAL A 209 5.41 7.77 -14.70
C VAL A 209 6.16 6.45 -14.53
N LEU A 210 5.50 5.30 -14.70
CA LEU A 210 6.18 4.00 -14.63
C LEU A 210 7.27 3.86 -15.70
N ILE A 211 6.98 4.21 -16.95
CA ILE A 211 7.94 4.16 -18.06
C ILE A 211 9.12 5.08 -17.76
N TRP A 212 8.87 6.31 -17.30
CA TRP A 212 9.93 7.24 -16.92
C TRP A 212 10.81 6.72 -15.77
N LEU A 213 10.23 6.09 -14.75
CA LEU A 213 11.03 5.44 -13.70
C LEU A 213 11.83 4.25 -14.24
N LEU A 214 11.27 3.49 -15.18
CA LEU A 214 11.98 2.38 -15.81
C LEU A 214 13.13 2.86 -16.69
N THR A 215 12.99 3.98 -17.41
CA THR A 215 14.11 4.54 -18.19
C THR A 215 15.25 4.92 -17.26
N LEU A 216 15.00 5.58 -16.13
CA LEU A 216 16.04 5.90 -15.14
C LEU A 216 16.78 4.65 -14.62
N VAL A 217 16.07 3.54 -14.42
CA VAL A 217 16.67 2.28 -13.97
C VAL A 217 17.47 1.59 -15.08
N LEU A 218 17.03 1.70 -16.33
CA LEU A 218 17.65 1.05 -17.49
C LEU A 218 18.82 1.84 -18.08
N GLU A 219 18.79 3.16 -17.98
CA GLU A 219 19.85 4.07 -18.45
C GLU A 219 21.15 3.89 -17.66
N GLN A 220 21.08 3.42 -16.42
CA GLN A 220 22.28 3.10 -15.63
C GLN A 220 23.09 1.98 -16.31
N PRO A 221 24.37 2.21 -16.66
CA PRO A 221 25.18 1.18 -17.31
C PRO A 221 25.35 -0.05 -16.43
N SER A 222 25.25 -1.26 -17.00
CA SER A 222 25.40 -2.51 -16.23
C SER A 222 26.71 -2.54 -15.43
N ALA A 223 27.81 -2.04 -16.00
CA ALA A 223 29.12 -2.00 -15.33
C ALA A 223 29.17 -1.09 -14.08
N GLU A 224 28.25 -0.13 -13.96
CA GLU A 224 28.26 0.89 -12.90
C GLU A 224 27.20 0.65 -11.81
N LEU A 225 26.40 -0.43 -11.90
CA LEU A 225 25.36 -0.69 -10.91
C LEU A 225 25.93 -0.84 -9.50
N VAL A 226 27.03 -1.56 -9.34
CA VAL A 226 27.63 -1.76 -8.00
C VAL A 226 28.21 -0.45 -7.47
N SER A 227 28.90 0.32 -8.31
CA SER A 227 29.40 1.65 -7.92
C SER A 227 28.28 2.62 -7.58
N TYR A 228 27.13 2.53 -8.26
CA TYR A 228 25.96 3.33 -7.92
C TYR A 228 25.35 2.87 -6.58
N LEU A 229 25.23 1.57 -6.33
CA LEU A 229 24.72 1.05 -5.05
C LEU A 229 25.60 1.44 -3.87
N ASP A 230 26.91 1.60 -4.08
CA ASP A 230 27.85 2.08 -3.06
C ASP A 230 27.96 3.61 -3.00
N SER A 231 27.30 4.34 -3.90
CA SER A 231 27.39 5.80 -3.97
C SER A 231 26.67 6.52 -2.83
N ASP A 232 27.16 7.71 -2.47
CA ASP A 232 26.53 8.58 -1.47
C ASP A 232 25.13 9.02 -1.91
N THR A 233 24.91 9.18 -3.22
CA THR A 233 23.58 9.51 -3.78
C THR A 233 22.56 8.41 -3.52
N HIS A 234 22.96 7.15 -3.63
CA HIS A 234 22.09 6.03 -3.34
C HIS A 234 21.82 5.90 -1.83
N LEU A 235 22.86 6.07 -1.01
CA LEU A 235 22.76 6.03 0.44
C LEU A 235 21.82 7.09 1.03
N MET A 236 21.72 8.24 0.35
CA MET A 236 20.93 9.40 0.75
C MET A 236 19.58 9.51 0.06
N ALA A 237 19.16 8.49 -0.70
CA ALA A 237 17.94 8.52 -1.49
C ALA A 237 16.67 8.78 -0.63
N ASP A 238 16.64 8.29 0.60
CA ASP A 238 15.49 8.48 1.50
C ASP A 238 15.44 9.88 2.12
N LEU A 239 16.56 10.37 2.66
CA LEU A 239 16.66 11.70 3.28
C LEU A 239 16.44 12.80 2.26
N SER A 240 16.92 12.61 1.03
CA SER A 240 16.66 13.53 -0.06
C SER A 240 15.20 13.53 -0.52
N GLN A 241 14.54 12.38 -0.57
CA GLN A 241 13.09 12.32 -0.79
C GLN A 241 12.32 13.02 0.33
N TRP A 242 12.77 12.89 1.58
CA TRP A 242 12.17 13.59 2.72
C TRP A 242 12.30 15.10 2.63
N GLN A 243 13.47 15.63 2.27
CA GLN A 243 13.67 17.06 2.05
C GLN A 243 12.75 17.62 0.95
N GLN A 244 12.55 16.86 -0.14
CA GLN A 244 11.60 17.27 -1.19
C GLN A 244 10.15 17.29 -0.70
N PHE A 245 9.82 16.49 0.32
CA PHE A 245 8.49 16.48 0.93
C PHE A 245 8.28 17.61 1.94
N THR A 246 9.29 17.97 2.73
CA THR A 246 9.23 19.07 3.70
C THR A 246 9.39 20.45 3.05
N HIS A 247 10.20 20.53 1.99
CA HIS A 247 10.41 21.74 1.18
C HIS A 247 9.99 21.49 -0.28
N PRO A 248 8.68 21.34 -0.54
CA PRO A 248 8.21 21.03 -1.89
C PRO A 248 8.35 22.24 -2.82
N ASN A 249 8.89 22.00 -4.01
CA ASN A 249 8.87 22.98 -5.09
C ASN A 249 7.44 23.31 -5.54
N VAL A 250 7.25 24.48 -6.17
CA VAL A 250 5.94 24.94 -6.67
C VAL A 250 5.25 23.88 -7.55
N VAL A 251 6.02 23.19 -8.40
CA VAL A 251 5.51 22.11 -9.25
C VAL A 251 4.91 20.97 -8.42
N VAL A 252 5.61 20.52 -7.37
CA VAL A 252 5.15 19.44 -6.48
C VAL A 252 3.91 19.88 -5.72
N MET A 253 3.87 21.13 -5.24
CA MET A 253 2.68 21.68 -4.57
C MET A 253 1.46 21.71 -5.48
N VAL A 254 1.62 22.18 -6.73
CA VAL A 254 0.55 22.22 -7.73
C VAL A 254 0.04 20.80 -8.04
N LEU A 255 0.96 19.85 -8.23
CA LEU A 255 0.61 18.45 -8.48
C LEU A 255 -0.14 17.83 -7.30
N LEU A 256 0.32 18.05 -6.07
CA LEU A 256 -0.33 17.56 -4.86
C LEU A 256 -1.73 18.16 -4.71
N ALA A 257 -1.88 19.48 -4.91
CA ALA A 257 -3.17 20.15 -4.88
C ALA A 257 -4.13 19.57 -5.95
N MET A 258 -3.64 19.36 -7.18
CA MET A 258 -4.42 18.73 -8.25
C MET A 258 -4.88 17.32 -7.86
N LEU A 259 -3.99 16.49 -7.29
CA LEU A 259 -4.31 15.12 -6.86
C LEU A 259 -5.33 15.09 -5.71
N LEU A 260 -5.26 16.05 -4.79
CA LEU A 260 -6.25 16.21 -3.71
C LEU A 260 -7.62 16.60 -4.26
N LEU A 261 -7.68 17.58 -5.17
CA LEU A 261 -8.92 17.98 -5.86
C LEU A 261 -9.51 16.82 -6.65
N LEU A 262 -8.67 16.06 -7.36
CA LEU A 262 -9.12 14.91 -8.13
C LEU A 262 -9.60 13.76 -7.23
N SER A 263 -9.02 13.60 -6.03
CA SER A 263 -9.46 12.64 -5.01
C SER A 263 -10.83 12.97 -4.44
N VAL A 264 -11.26 14.24 -4.47
CA VAL A 264 -12.64 14.62 -4.12
C VAL A 264 -13.64 14.12 -5.16
N VAL A 265 -13.28 14.19 -6.44
CA VAL A 265 -14.17 13.84 -7.57
C VAL A 265 -14.18 12.33 -7.86
N LYS A 266 -13.01 11.66 -7.78
CA LYS A 266 -12.82 10.26 -8.14
C LYS A 266 -12.20 9.48 -6.99
N ARG A 267 -12.77 8.31 -6.67
CA ARG A 267 -12.23 7.40 -5.65
C ARG A 267 -10.85 6.90 -6.06
N ASN A 268 -9.92 6.89 -5.11
CA ASN A 268 -8.56 6.36 -5.30
C ASN A 268 -7.81 7.04 -6.45
N ALA A 269 -8.00 8.35 -6.65
CA ALA A 269 -7.41 9.11 -7.76
C ALA A 269 -5.89 8.94 -7.86
N PHE A 270 -5.17 8.97 -6.74
CA PHE A 270 -3.72 8.74 -6.72
C PHE A 270 -3.33 7.39 -7.34
N CYS A 271 -3.95 6.30 -6.86
CA CYS A 271 -3.71 4.94 -7.37
C CYS A 271 -4.23 4.71 -8.79
N ARG A 272 -5.14 5.57 -9.26
CA ARG A 272 -5.75 5.51 -10.61
C ARG A 272 -4.92 6.26 -11.65
N TYR A 273 -4.29 7.38 -11.27
CA TYR A 273 -3.70 8.31 -12.23
C TYR A 273 -2.19 8.53 -12.07
N PHE A 274 -1.60 8.37 -10.88
CA PHE A 274 -0.21 8.76 -10.64
C PHE A 274 0.69 7.65 -10.08
N CYS A 275 0.15 6.72 -9.29
CA CYS A 275 0.95 5.73 -8.57
C CYS A 275 1.69 4.73 -9.50
N PRO A 276 3.04 4.70 -9.51
CA PRO A 276 3.82 3.77 -10.34
C PRO A 276 3.68 2.32 -9.86
N TYR A 277 3.68 2.08 -8.55
CA TYR A 277 3.36 0.76 -7.97
C TYR A 277 1.97 0.28 -8.41
N GLY A 278 1.00 1.19 -8.48
CA GLY A 278 -0.36 0.89 -8.94
C GLY A 278 -0.42 0.51 -10.41
N ALA A 279 0.43 1.11 -11.26
CA ALA A 279 0.57 0.75 -12.67
C ALA A 279 1.17 -0.66 -12.81
N LEU A 280 2.31 -0.92 -12.15
CA LEU A 280 3.02 -2.19 -12.21
C LEU A 280 2.17 -3.35 -11.67
N MET A 281 1.58 -3.19 -10.47
CA MET A 281 0.64 -4.17 -9.93
C MET A 281 -0.60 -4.35 -10.81
N GLY A 282 -1.03 -3.31 -11.53
CA GLY A 282 -2.14 -3.42 -12.49
C GLY A 282 -1.83 -4.35 -13.65
N VAL A 283 -0.63 -4.24 -14.22
CA VAL A 283 -0.15 -5.17 -15.26
C VAL A 283 -0.05 -6.58 -14.70
N LEU A 284 0.60 -6.77 -13.55
CA LEU A 284 0.73 -8.09 -12.92
C LEU A 284 -0.62 -8.70 -12.53
N SER A 285 -1.61 -7.87 -12.17
CA SER A 285 -2.95 -8.36 -11.80
C SER A 285 -3.70 -9.02 -12.95
N LEU A 286 -3.30 -8.79 -14.20
CA LEU A 286 -3.87 -9.48 -15.37
C LEU A 286 -3.47 -10.95 -15.42
N LEU A 287 -2.26 -11.26 -14.94
CA LEU A 287 -1.70 -12.61 -14.81
C LEU A 287 -2.28 -13.36 -13.59
N SER A 288 -2.82 -12.63 -12.60
CA SER A 288 -3.37 -13.24 -11.39
C SER A 288 -4.52 -14.20 -11.70
N PRO A 289 -4.50 -15.45 -11.20
CA PRO A 289 -5.54 -16.44 -11.47
C PRO A 289 -6.85 -16.13 -10.72
N PHE A 290 -6.73 -15.42 -9.59
CA PHE A 290 -7.86 -15.01 -8.77
C PHE A 290 -8.56 -13.80 -9.38
N LYS A 291 -9.74 -14.02 -9.96
CA LYS A 291 -10.53 -12.99 -10.65
C LYS A 291 -11.96 -13.00 -10.13
N ILE A 292 -12.61 -11.84 -10.17
CA ILE A 292 -14.03 -11.72 -9.84
C ILE A 292 -14.79 -12.34 -11.01
N ARG A 293 -15.50 -13.42 -10.73
CA ARG A 293 -16.30 -14.18 -11.70
C ARG A 293 -17.76 -14.09 -11.34
N ARG A 294 -18.56 -13.87 -12.38
CA ARG A 294 -20.00 -13.78 -12.31
C ARG A 294 -20.60 -15.11 -12.75
N ASP A 295 -21.60 -15.54 -12.01
CA ASP A 295 -22.37 -16.72 -12.32
C ASP A 295 -23.64 -16.35 -13.06
N ARG A 296 -23.72 -16.72 -14.34
CA ARG A 296 -24.89 -16.44 -15.16
C ARG A 296 -26.14 -17.15 -14.64
N ALA A 297 -26.02 -18.34 -14.04
CA ALA A 297 -27.19 -19.08 -13.57
C ALA A 297 -27.87 -18.42 -12.37
N THR A 298 -27.10 -17.72 -11.52
CA THR A 298 -27.63 -17.06 -10.32
C THR A 298 -27.76 -15.54 -10.47
N CYS A 299 -27.13 -14.93 -11.48
CA CYS A 299 -27.24 -13.49 -11.68
C CYS A 299 -28.66 -13.10 -12.10
N LEU A 300 -29.27 -12.17 -11.37
CA LEU A 300 -30.64 -11.67 -11.64
C LEU A 300 -30.87 -11.14 -13.06
N ARG A 301 -29.79 -10.76 -13.79
CA ARG A 301 -29.90 -10.34 -15.18
C ARG A 301 -30.28 -11.49 -16.10
N GLU A 302 -29.61 -12.63 -15.96
CA GLU A 302 -29.84 -13.82 -16.77
C GLU A 302 -30.90 -14.74 -16.16
N SER A 303 -30.94 -14.89 -14.83
CA SER A 303 -31.88 -15.79 -14.16
C SER A 303 -33.31 -15.28 -14.15
N GLU A 304 -33.50 -13.96 -14.04
CA GLU A 304 -34.81 -13.30 -13.90
C GLU A 304 -35.05 -12.20 -14.95
N GLY A 305 -34.13 -11.98 -15.90
CA GLY A 305 -34.28 -10.96 -16.94
C GLY A 305 -34.23 -9.51 -16.44
N LYS A 306 -33.79 -9.25 -15.21
CA LYS A 306 -33.82 -7.90 -14.60
C LYS A 306 -32.63 -7.04 -15.05
N ASP A 307 -32.85 -5.75 -15.33
CA ASP A 307 -31.72 -4.83 -15.61
C ASP A 307 -31.00 -4.39 -14.32
N CYS A 308 -30.26 -5.32 -13.71
CA CYS A 308 -29.48 -5.06 -12.51
C CYS A 308 -28.09 -4.50 -12.84
N SER A 309 -27.74 -3.34 -12.27
CA SER A 309 -26.43 -2.69 -12.41
C SER A 309 -25.74 -2.36 -11.07
N LYS A 310 -26.24 -2.93 -9.95
CA LYS A 310 -25.72 -2.65 -8.59
C LYS A 310 -24.23 -2.93 -8.42
N CYS A 311 -23.71 -3.99 -9.02
CA CYS A 311 -22.29 -4.33 -8.95
C CYS A 311 -21.38 -3.28 -9.63
N HIS A 312 -21.86 -2.64 -10.70
CA HIS A 312 -21.15 -1.54 -11.37
C HIS A 312 -21.21 -0.25 -10.54
N GLN A 313 -22.39 0.09 -9.99
CA GLN A 313 -22.56 1.26 -9.13
C GLN A 313 -21.70 1.17 -7.85
N ALA A 314 -21.50 -0.04 -7.31
CA ALA A 314 -20.66 -0.27 -6.14
C ALA A 314 -19.15 -0.25 -6.44
N CYS A 315 -18.74 -0.40 -7.71
CA CYS A 315 -17.34 -0.46 -8.09
C CYS A 315 -16.68 0.93 -7.97
N PRO A 316 -15.63 1.10 -7.13
CA PRO A 316 -14.97 2.41 -7.00
C PRO A 316 -14.29 2.85 -8.29
N SER A 317 -13.83 1.90 -9.12
CA SER A 317 -13.20 2.16 -10.42
C SER A 317 -14.23 2.27 -11.57
N GLN A 318 -15.54 2.22 -11.28
CA GLN A 318 -16.62 2.30 -12.28
C GLN A 318 -16.52 1.24 -13.40
N ILE A 319 -15.95 0.06 -13.11
CA ILE A 319 -15.85 -1.04 -14.06
C ILE A 319 -17.27 -1.55 -14.38
N PRO A 320 -17.63 -1.82 -15.65
CA PRO A 320 -18.93 -2.36 -16.03
C PRO A 320 -19.06 -3.85 -15.67
N VAL A 321 -18.94 -4.19 -14.39
CA VAL A 321 -18.94 -5.57 -13.87
C VAL A 321 -20.20 -6.36 -14.29
N HIS A 322 -21.33 -5.67 -14.45
CA HIS A 322 -22.60 -6.29 -14.88
C HIS A 322 -22.60 -6.83 -16.32
N ARG A 323 -21.65 -6.40 -17.16
CA ARG A 323 -21.50 -6.85 -18.56
C ARG A 323 -20.38 -7.87 -18.76
N LEU A 324 -19.63 -8.16 -17.70
CA LEU A 324 -18.44 -9.01 -17.76
C LEU A 324 -18.72 -10.33 -17.03
N ASP A 325 -18.33 -11.45 -17.62
CA ASP A 325 -18.36 -12.74 -16.92
C ASP A 325 -17.16 -12.88 -15.97
N THR A 326 -15.99 -12.45 -16.43
CA THR A 326 -14.77 -12.39 -15.62
C THR A 326 -14.20 -10.98 -15.69
N VAL A 327 -13.98 -10.37 -14.52
CA VAL A 327 -13.36 -9.04 -14.43
C VAL A 327 -11.84 -9.18 -14.64
N ASN A 328 -11.40 -8.98 -15.88
CA ASN A 328 -9.99 -9.01 -16.28
C ASN A 328 -9.52 -7.64 -16.77
N VAL A 329 -9.42 -6.69 -15.84
CA VAL A 329 -8.94 -5.33 -16.10
C VAL A 329 -7.93 -4.94 -15.02
N ASP A 330 -6.95 -4.11 -15.38
CA ASP A 330 -5.85 -3.62 -14.53
C ASP A 330 -6.33 -2.66 -13.42
N GLU A 331 -7.54 -2.12 -13.54
CA GLU A 331 -8.15 -1.22 -12.56
C GLU A 331 -8.85 -1.93 -11.38
N CYS A 332 -8.96 -3.25 -11.43
CA CYS A 332 -9.67 -3.99 -10.41
C CYS A 332 -8.81 -4.11 -9.14
N HIS A 333 -9.13 -3.29 -8.13
CA HIS A 333 -8.49 -3.33 -6.80
C HIS A 333 -8.87 -4.55 -5.93
N ALA A 334 -9.59 -5.54 -6.48
CA ALA A 334 -10.07 -6.71 -5.73
C ALA A 334 -10.70 -6.36 -4.35
N CYS A 335 -11.44 -5.25 -4.28
CA CYS A 335 -12.04 -4.75 -3.03
C CYS A 335 -13.35 -5.46 -2.63
N HIS A 336 -13.87 -6.36 -3.48
CA HIS A 336 -15.14 -7.10 -3.34
C HIS A 336 -16.43 -6.30 -3.12
N ARG A 337 -16.42 -4.97 -3.16
CA ARG A 337 -17.63 -4.15 -3.02
C ARG A 337 -18.73 -4.56 -4.02
N CYS A 338 -18.34 -4.96 -5.24
CA CYS A 338 -19.28 -5.45 -6.26
C CYS A 338 -19.96 -6.78 -5.89
N ALA A 339 -19.27 -7.67 -5.19
CA ALA A 339 -19.82 -8.94 -4.70
C ALA A 339 -20.74 -8.71 -3.49
N GLN A 340 -20.40 -7.78 -2.60
CA GLN A 340 -21.20 -7.42 -1.43
C GLN A 340 -22.48 -6.66 -1.78
N ALA A 341 -22.42 -5.77 -2.77
CA ALA A 341 -23.59 -5.01 -3.21
C ALA A 341 -24.56 -5.85 -4.07
N CYS A 342 -24.17 -7.06 -4.46
CA CYS A 342 -25.01 -7.95 -5.24
C CYS A 342 -26.20 -8.43 -4.38
N PRO A 343 -27.46 -8.23 -4.80
CA PRO A 343 -28.62 -8.72 -4.06
C PRO A 343 -28.64 -10.24 -3.92
N GLN A 344 -28.13 -10.94 -4.94
CA GLN A 344 -28.03 -12.39 -4.94
C GLN A 344 -26.68 -12.84 -4.38
N LYS A 345 -26.73 -13.54 -3.24
CA LYS A 345 -25.52 -14.11 -2.61
C LYS A 345 -24.89 -15.16 -3.53
N GLY A 346 -23.57 -15.10 -3.66
CA GLY A 346 -22.81 -16.06 -4.46
C GLY A 346 -22.78 -15.78 -5.97
N ALA A 347 -23.60 -14.87 -6.50
CA ALA A 347 -23.60 -14.55 -7.93
C ALA A 347 -22.30 -13.91 -8.43
N LEU A 348 -21.54 -13.24 -7.55
CA LEU A 348 -20.20 -12.75 -7.83
C LEU A 348 -19.23 -13.24 -6.75
N THR A 349 -18.13 -13.88 -7.15
CA THR A 349 -17.09 -14.36 -6.22
C THR A 349 -15.69 -14.12 -6.78
N LEU A 350 -14.73 -13.77 -5.91
CA LEU A 350 -13.31 -13.85 -6.26
C LEU A 350 -12.89 -15.31 -6.11
N SER A 351 -12.48 -15.93 -7.21
CA SER A 351 -12.22 -17.38 -7.27
C SER A 351 -11.14 -17.67 -8.31
N LEU A 352 -10.77 -18.93 -8.48
CA LEU A 352 -9.98 -19.43 -9.61
C LEU A 352 -10.87 -19.64 -10.86
N PRO A 353 -10.29 -19.91 -12.05
CA PRO A 353 -11.07 -20.32 -13.22
C PRO A 353 -12.07 -21.44 -12.87
N GLY A 354 -13.27 -21.44 -13.46
CA GLY A 354 -14.31 -22.41 -13.09
C GLY A 354 -14.98 -22.18 -11.73
N ARG A 355 -14.69 -21.06 -11.05
CA ARG A 355 -15.19 -20.73 -9.70
C ARG A 355 -14.70 -21.67 -8.60
N TYR A 356 -13.62 -22.40 -8.84
CA TYR A 356 -12.93 -23.16 -7.80
C TYR A 356 -12.38 -22.23 -6.71
N LEU A 357 -12.39 -22.70 -5.47
CA LEU A 357 -11.81 -22.02 -4.30
C LEU A 357 -12.24 -20.54 -4.14
N PRO A 358 -13.52 -20.25 -3.78
CA PRO A 358 -13.95 -18.89 -3.52
C PRO A 358 -13.20 -18.30 -2.33
N LEU A 359 -12.46 -17.21 -2.56
CA LEU A 359 -11.68 -16.55 -1.53
C LEU A 359 -12.60 -15.75 -0.60
N LYS A 360 -12.56 -16.12 0.68
CA LYS A 360 -13.16 -15.35 1.76
C LYS A 360 -12.32 -14.10 2.06
N PRO A 361 -12.92 -13.06 2.68
CA PRO A 361 -12.25 -11.79 2.94
C PRO A 361 -11.08 -11.95 3.92
N SER A 362 -11.26 -12.81 4.91
CA SER A 362 -10.22 -13.19 5.87
C SER A 362 -9.02 -13.86 5.20
N VAL A 363 -9.24 -14.68 4.18
CA VAL A 363 -8.17 -15.35 3.43
C VAL A 363 -7.36 -14.34 2.61
N ILE A 364 -8.01 -13.35 2.00
CA ILE A 364 -7.32 -12.26 1.29
C ILE A 364 -6.47 -11.44 2.25
N LEU A 365 -7.05 -11.06 3.39
CA LEU A 365 -6.33 -10.34 4.43
C LEU A 365 -5.13 -11.15 4.93
N PHE A 366 -5.32 -12.45 5.18
CA PHE A 366 -4.25 -13.35 5.59
C PHE A 366 -3.12 -13.41 4.55
N MET A 367 -3.45 -13.63 3.27
CA MET A 367 -2.46 -13.63 2.18
C MET A 367 -1.69 -12.30 2.13
N LEU A 368 -2.39 -11.17 2.24
CA LEU A 368 -1.76 -9.86 2.23
C LEU A 368 -0.85 -9.63 3.43
N LEU A 369 -1.26 -10.02 4.65
CA LEU A 369 -0.41 -9.93 5.84
C LEU A 369 0.79 -10.88 5.77
N MET A 370 0.65 -12.03 5.10
CA MET A 370 1.77 -12.93 4.85
C MET A 370 2.84 -12.24 4.00
N PHE A 371 2.46 -11.56 2.91
CA PHE A 371 3.42 -10.79 2.12
C PHE A 371 3.96 -9.55 2.85
N VAL A 372 3.12 -8.78 3.53
CA VAL A 372 3.51 -7.46 4.06
C VAL A 372 4.13 -7.51 5.46
N ALA A 373 3.85 -8.54 6.26
CA ALA A 373 4.39 -8.68 7.61
C ALA A 373 5.39 -9.84 7.74
N VAL A 374 5.05 -11.02 7.20
CA VAL A 374 5.90 -12.22 7.38
C VAL A 374 7.16 -12.14 6.52
N VAL A 375 7.07 -11.71 5.26
CA VAL A 375 8.27 -11.61 4.38
C VAL A 375 9.31 -10.64 4.96
N PRO A 376 8.96 -9.40 5.36
CA PRO A 376 9.88 -8.51 6.08
C PRO A 376 10.46 -9.11 7.35
N LEU A 377 9.64 -9.80 8.15
CA LEU A 377 10.09 -10.42 9.39
C LEU A 377 11.12 -11.52 9.11
N LEU A 378 10.88 -12.38 8.12
CA LEU A 378 11.83 -13.42 7.72
C LEU A 378 13.13 -12.83 7.16
N SER A 379 13.02 -11.78 6.36
CA SER A 379 14.17 -11.05 5.83
C SER A 379 14.98 -10.40 6.96
N TYR A 380 14.34 -9.83 7.98
CA TYR A 380 15.02 -9.37 9.18
C TYR A 380 15.75 -10.49 9.94
N LEU A 381 15.10 -11.64 10.13
CA LEU A 381 15.71 -12.81 10.79
C LEU A 381 16.90 -13.36 9.99
N SER A 382 16.91 -13.21 8.67
CA SER A 382 18.04 -13.56 7.81
C SER A 382 19.18 -12.54 7.82
N GLY A 383 19.02 -11.40 8.50
CA GLY A 383 20.00 -10.31 8.55
C GLY A 383 19.92 -9.33 7.37
N TYR A 384 19.04 -9.55 6.39
CA TYR A 384 18.91 -8.75 5.17
C TYR A 384 17.68 -7.81 5.23
N TRP A 385 17.71 -6.81 6.10
CA TRP A 385 16.59 -5.84 6.25
C TRP A 385 17.03 -4.44 6.72
N GLN A 386 18.07 -4.37 7.55
CA GLN A 386 18.63 -3.09 7.99
C GLN A 386 19.74 -2.66 7.05
N SER A 387 19.84 -1.35 6.86
CA SER A 387 21.02 -0.75 6.25
C SER A 387 22.26 -1.11 7.05
N SER A 388 23.33 -1.55 6.38
CA SER A 388 24.62 -1.85 7.02
C SER A 388 25.45 -0.60 7.34
N THR A 389 25.02 0.57 6.84
CA THR A 389 25.77 1.82 6.97
C THR A 389 25.58 2.47 8.34
N PRO A 390 26.67 2.86 9.03
CA PRO A 390 26.58 3.61 10.28
C PRO A 390 25.95 4.99 10.06
N GLU A 391 25.10 5.43 10.98
CA GLU A 391 24.43 6.74 10.89
C GLU A 391 25.41 7.91 10.89
N GLN A 392 26.62 7.73 11.44
CA GLN A 392 27.70 8.73 11.41
C GLN A 392 28.17 9.04 9.98
N VAL A 393 28.19 8.03 9.10
CA VAL A 393 28.52 8.22 7.68
C VAL A 393 27.45 9.09 7.05
N ARG A 394 26.18 8.81 7.32
CA ARG A 394 25.09 9.66 6.84
C ARG A 394 25.19 11.10 7.36
N GLN A 395 25.51 11.29 8.62
CA GLN A 395 25.69 12.64 9.18
C GLN A 395 26.80 13.42 8.48
N SER A 396 27.90 12.76 8.11
CA SER A 396 29.02 13.42 7.42
C SER A 396 28.68 13.89 6.01
N ILE A 397 27.77 13.18 5.33
CA ILE A 397 27.35 13.44 3.96
C ILE A 397 26.18 14.45 3.91
N LEU A 398 25.39 14.56 4.99
CA LEU A 398 24.20 15.41 5.07
C LEU A 398 24.39 16.88 4.61
N PRO A 399 25.51 17.58 4.91
CA PRO A 399 25.72 18.96 4.43
C PRO A 399 25.82 19.08 2.91
N GLN A 400 26.18 17.99 2.23
CA GLN A 400 26.32 17.94 0.77
C GLN A 400 25.01 17.55 0.08
N LEU A 401 23.95 17.25 0.84
CA LEU A 401 22.71 16.69 0.33
C LEU A 401 21.94 17.64 -0.59
N GLU A 402 22.03 18.96 -0.37
CA GLU A 402 21.49 19.97 -1.29
C GLU A 402 22.23 20.03 -2.64
N GLN A 403 23.51 19.64 -2.65
CA GLN A 403 24.36 19.65 -3.84
C GLN A 403 24.28 18.32 -4.60
N MET A 404 23.92 17.23 -3.91
CA MET A 404 23.73 15.91 -4.50
C MET A 404 22.47 15.86 -5.36
N ARG A 405 22.64 15.47 -6.63
CA ARG A 405 21.51 15.19 -7.52
C ARG A 405 20.98 13.78 -7.23
N VAL A 406 19.74 13.71 -6.77
CA VAL A 406 19.08 12.50 -6.23
C VAL A 406 18.68 11.49 -7.30
N LEU A 407 18.53 11.94 -8.55
CA LEU A 407 18.14 11.07 -9.66
C LEU A 407 19.36 10.79 -10.54
N PRO A 408 19.59 9.52 -10.92
CA PRO A 408 20.63 9.18 -11.88
C PRO A 408 20.42 10.00 -13.16
N GLN A 409 21.48 10.61 -13.69
CA GLN A 409 21.39 11.33 -14.95
C GLN A 409 21.52 10.33 -16.11
N ALA A 410 20.70 10.53 -17.15
CA ALA A 410 21.07 10.13 -18.49
C ALA A 410 22.16 11.10 -18.95
N GLU A 411 23.33 10.59 -19.32
CA GLU A 411 24.30 11.33 -20.13
C GLU A 411 23.90 11.32 -21.61
#